data_AF-A0A435FHH8-F1
#
_entry.id   AF-A0A435FHH8-F1
#
_cell.length_a   1.000
_cell.length_b   1.000
_cell.length_c   1.000
_cell.angle_alpha   90.00
_cell.angle_beta   90.00
_cell.angle_gamma   90.00
#
_symmetry.space_group_name_H-M   'P 1'
#
loop_
_entity.id
_entity.type
_entity.pdbx_description
1 polymer ?
#
loop_
_entity_poly.entity_id
_entity_poly.type
_entity_poly.pdbx_seq_one_letter_code
_entity_poly.pdbx_strand_id
1 'polypeptide(L)'
;REERMVRDNADILERLRAEEAALNSENAGAAEREATTRAAFEQAASTLSQSEAKLAALTAERAEAAASRNQIERTLRDTAERRDRFARQLADVDRELSEILSKVAGLPDPAEKRVLVEQAMALLEEAEAAVSEAEQSVIDARAAESAARPPLQDARAELARIETEARTLAKILNAASGDLFPAVLEQISVDRGFETALGAALGEDLDVPLDRSAPVHWGEGAIQPGDAALPEGVKSLASVVHAPAQLARRLAQDERRLYRLGIELSQPVLLRQAEEALGEAEQALRLASEAERNTRQAGRDAQHRLDAARNA
;
A
#
# COMPACT_ATOMS: atom_id res chain seq x y z
N ARG A 1 -138.94 -48.95 86.24
CA ARG A 1 -137.64 -48.22 86.09
C ARG A 1 -136.54 -49.19 85.68
N GLU A 2 -136.49 -50.37 86.31
CA GLU A 2 -135.63 -51.49 85.91
C GLU A 2 -135.90 -51.99 84.48
N GLU A 3 -137.15 -52.26 84.07
CA GLU A 3 -137.44 -52.72 82.70
C GLU A 3 -137.02 -51.74 81.59
N ARG A 4 -137.02 -50.43 81.90
CA ARG A 4 -136.59 -49.39 80.96
C ARG A 4 -135.06 -49.34 80.85
N MET A 5 -134.34 -49.47 81.97
CA MET A 5 -132.88 -49.66 81.97
C MET A 5 -132.45 -50.95 81.27
N VAL A 6 -133.20 -52.04 81.43
CA VAL A 6 -132.91 -53.32 80.75
C VAL A 6 -133.03 -53.17 79.24
N ARG A 7 -134.05 -52.44 78.75
CA ARG A 7 -134.26 -52.18 77.32
C ARG A 7 -133.22 -51.21 76.76
N ASP A 8 -132.90 -50.14 77.48
CA ASP A 8 -131.84 -49.18 77.08
C ASP A 8 -130.45 -49.86 77.07
N ASN A 9 -130.15 -50.72 78.04
CA ASN A 9 -128.92 -51.52 78.05
C ASN A 9 -128.88 -52.53 76.89
N ALA A 10 -130.02 -53.11 76.51
CA ALA A 10 -130.11 -53.99 75.35
C ALA A 10 -129.82 -53.24 74.05
N ASP A 11 -130.39 -52.04 73.85
CA ASP A 11 -130.12 -51.19 72.68
C ASP A 11 -128.65 -50.72 72.61
N ILE A 12 -128.03 -50.41 73.76
CA ILE A 12 -126.59 -50.08 73.83
C ILE A 12 -125.73 -51.29 73.46
N LEU A 13 -126.06 -52.48 73.95
CA LEU A 13 -125.35 -53.72 73.58
C LEU A 13 -125.52 -54.08 72.11
N GLU A 14 -126.70 -53.86 71.53
CA GLU A 14 -126.96 -54.03 70.09
C GLU A 14 -126.08 -53.09 69.25
N ARG A 15 -126.03 -51.80 69.63
CA ARG A 15 -125.16 -50.80 68.98
C ARG A 15 -123.68 -51.14 69.10
N LEU A 16 -123.23 -51.55 70.29
CA LEU A 16 -121.85 -51.97 70.52
C LEU A 16 -121.49 -53.21 69.69
N ARG A 17 -122.40 -54.18 69.53
CA ARG A 17 -122.18 -55.33 68.64
C ARG A 17 -122.10 -54.93 67.17
N ALA A 18 -122.94 -54.00 66.72
CA ALA A 18 -122.90 -53.49 65.37
C ALA A 18 -121.62 -52.70 65.08
N GLU A 19 -121.18 -51.88 66.04
CA GLU A 19 -119.92 -51.13 65.98
C GLU A 19 -118.70 -52.06 66.02
N GLU A 20 -118.70 -53.09 66.88
CA GLU A 20 -117.66 -54.13 66.94
C GLU A 20 -117.60 -54.92 65.62
N ALA A 21 -118.74 -55.28 65.03
CA ALA A 21 -118.79 -55.96 63.74
C ALA A 21 -118.28 -55.07 62.58
N ALA A 22 -118.63 -53.78 62.58
CA ALA A 22 -118.13 -52.82 61.62
C ALA A 22 -116.61 -52.61 61.75
N LEU A 23 -116.11 -52.42 62.98
CA LEU A 23 -114.69 -52.29 63.28
C LEU A 23 -113.92 -53.55 62.90
N ASN A 24 -114.45 -54.74 63.19
CA ASN A 24 -113.83 -56.01 62.78
C ASN A 24 -113.83 -56.18 61.25
N SER A 25 -114.87 -55.72 60.55
CA SER A 25 -114.93 -55.74 59.09
C SER A 25 -113.96 -54.74 58.44
N GLU A 26 -113.79 -53.54 58.99
CA GLU A 26 -112.82 -52.55 58.51
C GLU A 26 -111.37 -52.98 58.82
N ASN A 27 -111.17 -53.59 59.99
CA ASN A 27 -109.89 -54.14 60.42
C ASN A 27 -109.56 -55.48 59.73
N ALA A 28 -110.55 -56.14 59.11
CA ALA A 28 -110.33 -57.32 58.29
C ALA A 28 -109.38 -56.96 57.13
N GLY A 29 -108.26 -57.68 57.06
CA GLY A 29 -107.21 -57.45 56.08
C GLY A 29 -106.35 -56.21 56.32
N ALA A 30 -106.51 -55.48 57.44
CA ALA A 30 -105.66 -54.35 57.77
C ALA A 30 -104.19 -54.75 57.90
N ALA A 31 -103.91 -55.88 58.55
CA ALA A 31 -102.56 -56.44 58.67
C ALA A 31 -101.95 -56.83 57.31
N GLU A 32 -102.78 -57.32 56.38
CA GLU A 32 -102.32 -57.71 55.03
C GLU A 32 -102.05 -56.46 54.16
N ARG A 33 -102.88 -55.42 54.28
CA ARG A 33 -102.64 -54.11 53.67
C ARG A 33 -101.36 -53.48 54.21
N GLU A 34 -101.15 -53.50 55.52
CA GLU A 34 -99.92 -52.99 56.18
C GLU A 34 -98.67 -53.76 55.71
N ALA A 35 -98.73 -55.09 55.67
CA ALA A 35 -97.62 -55.91 55.20
C ALA A 35 -97.28 -55.61 53.73
N THR A 36 -98.30 -55.44 52.87
CA THR A 36 -98.12 -55.14 51.45
C THR A 36 -97.53 -53.75 51.23
N THR A 37 -98.06 -52.72 51.91
CA THR A 37 -97.54 -51.35 51.80
C THR A 37 -96.13 -51.25 52.37
N ARG A 38 -95.84 -51.96 53.47
CA ARG A 38 -94.49 -52.03 54.04
C ARG A 38 -93.50 -52.68 53.08
N ALA A 39 -93.86 -53.82 52.47
CA ALA A 39 -93.02 -54.48 51.48
C ALA A 39 -92.76 -53.58 50.26
N ALA A 40 -93.79 -52.89 49.76
CA ALA A 40 -93.66 -51.93 48.66
C ALA A 40 -92.75 -50.74 49.02
N PHE A 41 -92.87 -50.22 50.26
CA PHE A 41 -92.00 -49.17 50.77
C PHE A 41 -90.55 -49.62 50.87
N GLU A 42 -90.28 -50.80 51.45
CA GLU A 42 -88.93 -51.36 51.57
C GLU A 42 -88.28 -51.59 50.20
N GLN A 43 -89.06 -52.07 49.21
CA GLN A 43 -88.60 -52.22 47.83
C GLN A 43 -88.29 -50.86 47.16
N ALA A 44 -89.15 -49.87 47.35
CA ALA A 44 -88.93 -48.52 46.82
C ALA A 44 -87.71 -47.86 47.49
N ALA A 45 -87.54 -48.00 48.80
CA ALA A 45 -86.39 -47.50 49.55
C ALA A 45 -85.08 -48.15 49.09
N SER A 46 -85.08 -49.47 48.85
CA SER A 46 -83.93 -50.19 48.30
C SER A 46 -83.57 -49.69 46.89
N THR A 47 -84.57 -49.49 46.03
CA THR A 47 -84.37 -48.98 44.67
C THR A 47 -83.83 -47.55 44.67
N LEU A 48 -84.37 -46.69 45.55
CA LEU A 48 -83.90 -45.32 45.73
C LEU A 48 -82.43 -45.32 46.18
N SER A 49 -82.10 -46.06 47.23
CA SER A 49 -80.73 -46.15 47.75
C SER A 49 -79.73 -46.64 46.69
N GLN A 50 -80.09 -47.66 45.90
CA GLN A 50 -79.23 -48.14 44.80
C GLN A 50 -79.06 -47.11 43.68
N SER A 51 -80.10 -46.35 43.35
CA SER A 51 -80.03 -45.33 42.30
C SER A 51 -79.26 -44.09 42.75
N GLU A 52 -79.42 -43.65 44.00
CA GLU A 52 -78.62 -42.58 44.61
C GLU A 52 -77.15 -42.96 44.70
N ALA A 53 -76.83 -44.20 45.08
CA ALA A 53 -75.45 -44.69 45.09
C ALA A 53 -74.82 -44.68 43.69
N LYS A 54 -75.56 -45.12 42.67
CA LYS A 54 -75.11 -45.05 41.26
C LYS A 54 -74.92 -43.60 40.78
N LEU A 55 -75.85 -42.71 41.13
CA LEU A 55 -75.76 -41.29 40.77
C LEU A 55 -74.55 -40.62 41.44
N ALA A 56 -74.29 -40.93 42.71
CA ALA A 56 -73.13 -40.43 43.44
C ALA A 56 -71.83 -40.90 42.79
N ALA A 57 -71.73 -42.19 42.42
CA ALA A 57 -70.57 -42.74 41.73
C ALA A 57 -70.33 -42.07 40.35
N LEU A 58 -71.37 -41.96 39.52
CA LEU A 58 -71.27 -41.30 38.21
C LEU A 58 -70.94 -39.80 38.32
N THR A 59 -71.44 -39.14 39.36
CA THR A 59 -71.13 -37.73 39.63
C THR A 59 -69.66 -37.56 40.03
N ALA A 60 -69.12 -38.46 40.85
CA ALA A 60 -67.71 -38.48 41.21
C ALA A 60 -66.82 -38.75 39.98
N GLU A 61 -67.15 -39.75 39.17
CA GLU A 61 -66.43 -40.09 37.94
C GLU A 61 -66.42 -38.90 36.95
N ARG A 62 -67.58 -38.24 36.77
CA ARG A 62 -67.68 -37.04 35.94
C ARG A 62 -66.82 -35.89 36.47
N ALA A 63 -66.80 -35.69 37.79
CA ALA A 63 -66.00 -34.64 38.41
C ALA A 63 -64.50 -34.89 38.21
N GLU A 64 -64.05 -36.14 38.37
CA GLU A 64 -62.68 -36.56 38.13
C GLU A 64 -62.28 -36.40 36.65
N ALA A 65 -63.13 -36.85 35.72
CA ALA A 65 -62.92 -36.68 34.29
C ALA A 65 -62.86 -35.19 33.89
N ALA A 66 -63.71 -34.34 34.48
CA ALA A 66 -63.68 -32.90 34.24
C ALA A 66 -62.41 -32.24 34.80
N ALA A 67 -61.94 -32.66 35.99
CA ALA A 67 -60.70 -32.17 36.56
C ALA A 67 -59.49 -32.58 35.71
N SER A 68 -59.44 -33.84 35.28
CA SER A 68 -58.39 -34.36 34.38
C SER A 68 -58.37 -33.61 33.05
N ARG A 69 -59.53 -33.42 32.41
CA ARG A 69 -59.65 -32.64 31.17
C ARG A 69 -59.13 -31.21 31.35
N ASN A 70 -59.56 -30.51 32.40
CA ASN A 70 -59.12 -29.14 32.67
C ASN A 70 -57.60 -29.07 32.92
N GLN A 71 -57.02 -30.08 33.57
CA GLN A 71 -55.57 -30.16 33.77
C GLN A 71 -54.82 -30.37 32.45
N ILE A 72 -55.29 -31.28 31.60
CA ILE A 72 -54.70 -31.54 30.27
C ILE A 72 -54.81 -30.29 29.39
N GLU A 73 -55.95 -29.61 29.36
CA GLU A 73 -56.16 -28.37 28.60
C GLU A 73 -55.21 -27.25 29.04
N ARG A 74 -54.94 -27.12 30.34
CA ARG A 74 -53.93 -26.18 30.86
C ARG A 74 -52.53 -26.55 30.36
N THR A 75 -52.13 -27.81 30.50
CA THR A 75 -50.81 -28.26 30.02
C THR A 75 -50.64 -28.11 28.50
N LEU A 76 -51.70 -28.32 27.73
CA LEU A 76 -51.70 -28.12 26.27
C LEU A 76 -51.50 -26.64 25.93
N ARG A 77 -52.18 -25.73 26.64
CA ARG A 77 -52.01 -24.29 26.45
C ARG A 77 -50.58 -23.85 26.76
N ASP A 78 -50.04 -24.26 27.92
CA ASP A 78 -48.68 -23.90 28.34
C ASP A 78 -47.60 -24.43 27.36
N THR A 79 -47.77 -25.66 26.87
CA THR A 79 -46.85 -26.26 25.90
C THR A 79 -46.95 -25.60 24.52
N ALA A 80 -48.14 -25.24 24.07
CA ALA A 80 -48.35 -24.49 22.84
C ALA A 80 -47.69 -23.10 22.92
N GLU A 81 -47.88 -22.37 24.01
CA GLU A 81 -47.23 -21.06 24.23
C GLU A 81 -45.70 -21.18 24.25
N ARG A 82 -45.16 -22.23 24.88
CA ARG A 82 -43.72 -22.51 24.87
C ARG A 82 -43.20 -22.84 23.48
N ARG A 83 -43.94 -23.65 22.70
CA ARG A 83 -43.62 -23.96 21.30
C ARG A 83 -43.58 -22.69 20.46
N ASP A 84 -44.60 -21.84 20.57
CA ASP A 84 -44.70 -20.61 19.78
C ASP A 84 -43.62 -19.59 20.16
N ARG A 85 -43.15 -19.61 21.41
CA ARG A 85 -41.97 -18.85 21.84
C ARG A 85 -40.69 -19.38 21.18
N PHE A 86 -40.46 -20.69 21.18
CA PHE A 86 -39.30 -21.29 20.54
C PHE A 86 -39.30 -21.11 19.02
N ALA A 87 -40.47 -21.18 18.37
CA ALA A 87 -40.60 -20.94 16.94
C ALA A 87 -40.18 -19.51 16.56
N ARG A 88 -40.56 -18.51 17.38
CA ARG A 88 -40.11 -17.12 17.20
C ARG A 88 -38.60 -16.98 17.39
N GLN A 89 -38.04 -17.60 18.43
CA GLN A 89 -36.59 -17.57 18.68
C GLN A 89 -35.80 -18.22 17.53
N LEU A 90 -36.27 -19.33 16.97
CA LEU A 90 -35.65 -19.97 15.80
C LEU A 90 -35.67 -19.03 14.59
N ALA A 91 -36.82 -18.40 14.31
CA ALA A 91 -36.93 -17.46 13.20
C ALA A 91 -36.00 -16.24 13.36
N ASP A 92 -35.81 -15.74 14.59
CA ASP A 92 -34.85 -14.68 14.88
C ASP A 92 -33.40 -15.13 14.65
N VAL A 93 -33.03 -16.33 15.13
CA VAL A 93 -31.68 -16.90 14.90
C VAL A 93 -31.42 -17.14 13.42
N ASP A 94 -32.40 -17.64 12.66
CA ASP A 94 -32.26 -17.85 11.21
C ASP A 94 -32.06 -16.52 10.46
N ARG A 95 -32.74 -15.46 10.90
CA ARG A 95 -32.53 -14.10 10.38
C ARG A 95 -31.14 -13.59 10.71
N GLU A 96 -30.70 -13.72 11.96
CA GLU A 96 -29.34 -13.32 12.39
C GLU A 96 -28.26 -14.10 11.62
N LEU A 97 -28.44 -15.41 11.44
CA LEU A 97 -27.55 -16.26 10.66
C LEU A 97 -27.48 -15.79 9.21
N SER A 98 -28.63 -15.48 8.59
CA SER A 98 -28.69 -14.98 7.22
C SER A 98 -28.01 -13.61 7.07
N GLU A 99 -28.18 -12.72 8.06
CA GLU A 99 -27.48 -11.43 8.11
C GLU A 99 -25.95 -11.61 8.25
N ILE A 100 -25.51 -12.54 9.11
CA ILE A 100 -24.09 -12.88 9.27
C ILE A 100 -23.53 -13.46 7.97
N LEU A 101 -24.22 -14.42 7.35
CA LEU A 101 -23.78 -15.03 6.10
C LEU A 101 -23.68 -14.00 4.97
N SER A 102 -24.63 -13.07 4.87
CA SER A 102 -24.58 -11.97 3.89
C SER A 102 -23.37 -11.05 4.13
N LYS A 103 -23.10 -10.69 5.39
CA LYS A 103 -21.91 -9.91 5.76
C LYS A 103 -20.61 -10.65 5.43
N VAL A 104 -20.55 -11.95 5.71
CA VAL A 104 -19.38 -12.78 5.42
C VAL A 104 -19.17 -12.97 3.92
N ALA A 105 -20.25 -13.18 3.15
CA ALA A 105 -20.17 -13.32 1.70
C ALA A 105 -19.71 -12.04 0.98
N GLY A 106 -19.92 -10.87 1.60
CA GLY A 106 -19.42 -9.59 1.10
C GLY A 106 -17.97 -9.28 1.48
N LEU A 107 -17.37 -10.04 2.40
CA LEU A 107 -15.96 -9.86 2.78
C LEU A 107 -15.05 -10.51 1.72
N PRO A 108 -13.94 -9.85 1.34
CA PRO A 108 -12.93 -10.46 0.48
C PRO A 108 -12.36 -11.75 1.08
N ASP A 109 -11.90 -12.68 0.23
CA ASP A 109 -11.28 -13.92 0.69
C ASP A 109 -10.03 -13.61 1.55
N PRO A 110 -9.99 -14.02 2.83
CA PRO A 110 -8.83 -13.85 3.68
C PRO A 110 -7.54 -14.44 3.08
N ALA A 111 -7.63 -15.50 2.27
CA ALA A 111 -6.49 -16.08 1.59
C ALA A 111 -5.93 -15.12 0.52
N GLU A 112 -6.78 -14.54 -0.32
CA GLU A 112 -6.38 -13.53 -1.30
C GLU A 112 -5.74 -12.31 -0.62
N LYS A 113 -6.31 -11.83 0.49
CA LYS A 113 -5.75 -10.71 1.25
C LYS A 113 -4.39 -11.01 1.85
N ARG A 114 -4.18 -12.22 2.37
CA ARG A 114 -2.86 -12.67 2.85
C ARG A 114 -1.82 -12.64 1.73
N VAL A 115 -2.17 -13.16 0.55
CA VAL A 115 -1.28 -13.13 -0.61
C VAL A 115 -0.91 -11.70 -1.00
N LEU A 116 -1.87 -10.76 -1.01
CA LEU A 116 -1.57 -9.35 -1.31
C LEU A 116 -0.63 -8.71 -0.28
N VAL A 117 -0.81 -9.00 1.01
CA VAL A 117 0.08 -8.51 2.07
C VAL A 117 1.48 -9.11 1.92
N GLU A 118 1.59 -10.41 1.66
CA GLU A 118 2.89 -11.08 1.44
C GLU A 118 3.63 -10.49 0.23
N GLN A 119 2.93 -10.25 -0.88
CA GLN A 119 3.50 -9.60 -2.07
C GLN A 119 3.96 -8.17 -1.77
N ALA A 120 3.16 -7.39 -1.06
CA ALA A 120 3.52 -6.02 -0.69
C ALA A 120 4.72 -5.98 0.29
N MET A 121 4.82 -6.93 1.20
CA MET A 121 5.98 -7.09 2.09
C MET A 121 7.25 -7.42 1.31
N ALA A 122 7.18 -8.37 0.36
CA ALA A 122 8.32 -8.73 -0.48
C ALA A 122 8.81 -7.53 -1.32
N LEU A 123 7.89 -6.75 -1.89
CA LEU A 123 8.23 -5.52 -2.62
C LEU A 123 8.87 -4.46 -1.74
N LEU A 124 8.42 -4.34 -0.48
CA LEU A 124 9.03 -3.41 0.48
C LEU A 124 10.46 -3.82 0.82
N GLU A 125 10.69 -5.11 1.10
CA GLU A 125 12.02 -5.64 1.40
C GLU A 125 12.99 -5.43 0.21
N GLU A 126 12.55 -5.68 -1.02
CA GLU A 126 13.33 -5.40 -2.23
C GLU A 126 13.65 -3.90 -2.36
N ALA A 127 12.67 -3.02 -2.10
CA ALA A 127 12.87 -1.59 -2.17
C ALA A 127 13.82 -1.07 -1.08
N GLU A 128 13.75 -1.59 0.14
CA GLU A 128 14.66 -1.26 1.24
C GLU A 128 16.10 -1.66 0.90
N ALA A 129 16.30 -2.86 0.34
CA ALA A 129 17.60 -3.31 -0.12
C ALA A 129 18.16 -2.39 -1.22
N ALA A 130 17.34 -2.03 -2.22
CA ALA A 130 17.73 -1.13 -3.30
C ALA A 130 18.04 0.30 -2.81
N VAL A 131 17.34 0.79 -1.79
CA VAL A 131 17.67 2.08 -1.14
C VAL A 131 19.04 2.00 -0.48
N SER A 132 19.32 0.93 0.29
CA SER A 132 20.63 0.76 0.94
C SER A 132 21.77 0.69 -0.06
N GLU A 133 21.59 0.00 -1.19
CA GLU A 133 22.59 -0.08 -2.26
C GLU A 133 22.82 1.28 -2.93
N ALA A 134 21.74 2.01 -3.23
CA ALA A 134 21.84 3.33 -3.83
C ALA A 134 22.51 4.36 -2.90
N GLU A 135 22.24 4.30 -1.59
CA GLU A 135 22.92 5.13 -0.58
C GLU A 135 24.42 4.84 -0.55
N GLN A 136 24.83 3.57 -0.61
CA GLN A 136 26.23 3.20 -0.68
C GLN A 136 26.89 3.71 -1.97
N SER A 137 26.22 3.58 -3.11
CA SER A 137 26.71 4.11 -4.40
C SER A 137 26.94 5.63 -4.36
N VAL A 138 26.06 6.39 -3.69
CA VAL A 138 26.25 7.84 -3.49
C VAL A 138 27.47 8.13 -2.61
N ILE A 139 27.68 7.36 -1.54
CA ILE A 139 28.86 7.51 -0.68
C ILE A 139 30.14 7.27 -1.48
N ASP A 140 30.20 6.18 -2.24
CA ASP A 140 31.37 5.81 -3.04
C ASP A 140 31.65 6.84 -4.13
N ALA A 141 30.62 7.33 -4.82
CA ALA A 141 30.76 8.35 -5.85
C ALA A 141 31.21 9.71 -5.27
N ARG A 142 30.72 10.11 -4.08
CA ARG A 142 31.23 11.31 -3.39
C ARG A 142 32.69 11.16 -2.98
N ALA A 143 33.10 9.97 -2.55
CA ALA A 143 34.50 9.71 -2.20
C ALA A 143 35.39 9.81 -3.44
N ALA A 144 34.98 9.25 -4.58
CA ALA A 144 35.70 9.35 -5.84
C ALA A 144 35.82 10.81 -6.34
N GLU A 145 34.72 11.56 -6.28
CA GLU A 145 34.69 12.99 -6.65
C GLU A 145 35.61 13.82 -5.76
N SER A 146 35.56 13.62 -4.44
CA SER A 146 36.48 14.26 -3.50
C SER A 146 37.94 13.86 -3.71
N ALA A 147 38.22 12.62 -4.15
CA ALA A 147 39.58 12.14 -4.42
C ALA A 147 40.14 12.66 -5.76
N ALA A 148 39.29 12.99 -6.73
CA ALA A 148 39.70 13.54 -8.03
C ALA A 148 40.05 15.05 -7.96
N ARG A 149 39.54 15.78 -6.96
CA ARG A 149 39.77 17.23 -6.81
C ARG A 149 41.25 17.62 -6.58
N PRO A 150 42.00 17.00 -5.64
CA PRO A 150 43.40 17.40 -5.40
C PRO A 150 44.31 17.24 -6.62
N PRO A 151 44.30 16.10 -7.36
CA PRO A 151 45.11 15.96 -8.57
C PRO A 151 44.84 17.05 -9.62
N LEU A 152 43.58 17.48 -9.78
CA LEU A 152 43.23 18.57 -10.69
C LEU A 152 43.77 19.92 -10.19
N GLN A 153 43.67 20.19 -8.88
CA GLN A 153 44.23 21.40 -8.28
C GLN A 153 45.76 21.45 -8.44
N ASP A 154 46.44 20.32 -8.21
CA ASP A 154 47.89 20.20 -8.37
C ASP A 154 48.31 20.41 -9.83
N ALA A 155 47.61 19.78 -10.79
CA ALA A 155 47.89 19.94 -12.21
C ALA A 155 47.67 21.40 -12.69
N ARG A 156 46.63 22.07 -12.18
CA ARG A 156 46.37 23.50 -12.49
C ARG A 156 47.42 24.42 -11.88
N ALA A 157 47.82 24.16 -10.64
CA ALA A 157 48.87 24.93 -9.97
C ALA A 157 50.21 24.82 -10.70
N GLU A 158 50.54 23.61 -11.14
CA GLU A 158 51.77 23.34 -11.88
C GLU A 158 51.76 23.97 -13.29
N LEU A 159 50.64 23.90 -14.01
CA LEU A 159 50.48 24.61 -15.29
C LEU A 159 50.67 26.12 -15.11
N ALA A 160 50.04 26.72 -14.09
CA ALA A 160 50.16 28.15 -13.82
C ALA A 160 51.61 28.56 -13.46
N ARG A 161 52.34 27.70 -12.74
CA ARG A 161 53.76 27.91 -12.43
C ARG A 161 54.58 27.97 -13.72
N ILE A 162 54.40 27.01 -14.62
CA ILE A 162 55.17 26.94 -15.87
C ILE A 162 54.81 28.03 -16.86
N GLU A 163 53.53 28.40 -16.99
CA GLU A 163 53.14 29.56 -17.81
C GLU A 163 53.79 30.85 -17.29
N THR A 164 53.91 31.00 -15.97
CA THR A 164 54.57 32.16 -15.35
C THR A 164 56.07 32.16 -15.60
N GLU A 165 56.72 31.00 -15.52
CA GLU A 165 58.14 30.82 -15.84
C GLU A 165 58.42 31.11 -17.31
N ALA A 166 57.62 30.54 -18.23
CA ALA A 166 57.72 30.76 -19.66
C ALA A 166 57.56 32.25 -20.02
N ARG A 167 56.54 32.92 -19.47
CA ARG A 167 56.32 34.36 -19.69
C ARG A 167 57.48 35.21 -19.17
N THR A 168 58.04 34.85 -18.02
CA THR A 168 59.19 35.54 -17.44
C THR A 168 60.44 35.36 -18.32
N LEU A 169 60.71 34.13 -18.78
CA LEU A 169 61.83 33.82 -19.67
C LEU A 169 61.72 34.54 -21.01
N ALA A 170 60.54 34.53 -21.64
CA ALA A 170 60.27 35.26 -22.88
C ALA A 170 60.52 36.77 -22.70
N LYS A 171 60.06 37.34 -21.58
CA LYS A 171 60.28 38.76 -21.26
C LYS A 171 61.77 39.10 -21.09
N ILE A 172 62.55 38.26 -20.40
CA ILE A 172 63.99 38.47 -20.19
C ILE A 172 64.74 38.36 -21.53
N LEU A 173 64.38 37.38 -22.36
CA LEU A 173 65.00 37.17 -23.68
C LEU A 173 64.75 38.38 -24.61
N ASN A 174 63.51 38.88 -24.65
CA ASN A 174 63.14 39.99 -25.51
C ASN A 174 63.67 41.34 -24.99
N ALA A 175 63.76 41.53 -23.67
CA ALA A 175 64.34 42.74 -23.08
C ALA A 175 65.84 42.91 -23.38
N ALA A 176 66.59 41.83 -23.64
CA ALA A 176 68.00 41.89 -24.02
C ALA A 176 68.24 42.37 -25.47
N SER A 177 67.19 42.41 -26.30
CA SER A 177 67.29 42.72 -27.74
C SER A 177 66.58 44.01 -28.15
N GLY A 178 65.79 44.61 -27.26
CA GLY A 178 64.64 45.45 -27.60
C GLY A 178 64.86 46.93 -27.93
N ASP A 179 66.04 47.40 -28.35
CA ASP A 179 66.15 48.82 -28.78
C ASP A 179 67.19 49.12 -29.88
N LEU A 180 67.92 48.11 -30.36
CA LEU A 180 68.98 48.30 -31.36
C LEU A 180 68.64 47.75 -32.74
N PHE A 181 67.61 46.90 -32.86
CA PHE A 181 67.29 46.20 -34.11
C PHE A 181 65.76 46.11 -34.30
N PRO A 182 65.19 46.79 -35.32
CA PRO A 182 63.75 46.76 -35.58
C PRO A 182 63.23 45.35 -35.90
N ALA A 183 62.09 44.99 -35.30
CA ALA A 183 61.42 43.71 -35.53
C ALA A 183 61.03 43.53 -37.01
N VAL A 184 61.06 42.29 -37.51
CA VAL A 184 60.62 42.03 -38.90
C VAL A 184 59.13 42.29 -39.09
N LEU A 185 58.33 42.25 -38.02
CA LEU A 185 56.91 42.62 -38.02
C LEU A 185 56.67 44.01 -38.64
N GLU A 186 57.57 44.97 -38.43
CA GLU A 186 57.46 46.32 -38.99
C GLU A 186 57.66 46.36 -40.52
N GLN A 187 58.17 45.27 -41.11
CA GLN A 187 58.51 45.15 -42.53
C GLN A 187 57.61 44.15 -43.28
N ILE A 188 56.52 43.68 -42.65
CA ILE A 188 55.60 42.69 -43.22
C ILE A 188 54.19 43.30 -43.36
N SER A 189 53.51 43.01 -44.46
CA SER A 189 52.07 43.26 -44.59
C SER A 189 51.32 41.98 -44.98
N VAL A 190 50.07 41.86 -44.56
CA VAL A 190 49.24 40.68 -44.76
C VAL A 190 47.91 41.08 -45.36
N ASP A 191 47.38 40.24 -46.26
CA ASP A 191 46.02 40.38 -46.77
C ASP A 191 44.99 40.22 -45.64
N ARG A 192 43.93 41.04 -45.67
CA ARG A 192 42.89 41.06 -44.62
C ARG A 192 42.26 39.69 -44.39
N GLY A 193 42.22 39.24 -43.13
CA GLY A 193 41.64 37.97 -42.71
C GLY A 193 42.65 36.82 -42.51
N PHE A 194 43.94 37.05 -42.79
CA PHE A 194 45.01 36.06 -42.61
C PHE A 194 45.95 36.38 -41.43
N GLU A 195 45.63 37.39 -40.63
CA GLU A 195 46.46 37.87 -39.52
C GLU A 195 46.57 36.81 -38.41
N THR A 196 45.48 36.11 -38.08
CA THR A 196 45.49 35.00 -37.12
C THR A 196 46.33 33.83 -37.60
N ALA A 197 46.32 33.57 -38.91
CA ALA A 197 47.12 32.50 -39.51
C ALA A 197 48.62 32.85 -39.53
N LEU A 198 48.98 34.11 -39.80
CA LEU A 198 50.36 34.60 -39.68
C LEU A 198 50.85 34.51 -38.23
N GLY A 199 50.03 34.98 -37.28
CA GLY A 199 50.36 34.91 -35.85
C GLY A 199 50.53 33.48 -35.34
N ALA A 200 49.73 32.54 -35.84
CA ALA A 200 49.86 31.12 -35.49
C ALA A 200 51.10 30.45 -36.13
N ALA A 201 51.54 30.91 -37.31
CA ALA A 201 52.65 30.32 -38.04
C ALA A 201 54.02 30.81 -37.54
N LEU A 202 54.16 32.13 -37.35
CA LEU A 202 55.44 32.75 -36.99
C LEU A 202 55.50 33.21 -35.52
N GLY A 203 54.38 33.55 -34.89
CA GLY A 203 54.33 33.91 -33.47
C GLY A 203 55.35 34.98 -33.09
N GLU A 204 56.12 34.71 -32.04
CA GLU A 204 57.19 35.58 -31.52
C GLU A 204 58.40 35.68 -32.47
N ASP A 205 58.53 34.79 -33.48
CA ASP A 205 59.59 34.93 -34.50
C ASP A 205 59.38 36.19 -35.38
N LEU A 206 58.19 36.81 -35.34
CA LEU A 206 57.90 38.10 -35.97
C LEU A 206 58.61 39.28 -35.27
N ASP A 207 58.99 39.12 -34.01
CA ASP A 207 59.73 40.14 -33.25
C ASP A 207 61.24 40.08 -33.51
N VAL A 208 61.72 39.05 -34.24
CA VAL A 208 63.14 38.86 -34.56
C VAL A 208 63.56 39.77 -35.73
N PRO A 209 64.67 40.53 -35.62
CA PRO A 209 65.14 41.42 -36.69
C PRO A 209 65.78 40.67 -37.87
N LEU A 210 65.92 41.36 -39.01
CA LEU A 210 66.68 40.87 -40.18
C LEU A 210 68.18 41.20 -40.10
N ASP A 211 68.57 42.10 -39.22
CA ASP A 211 69.95 42.60 -39.15
C ASP A 211 70.91 41.52 -38.66
N ARG A 212 71.90 41.15 -39.48
CA ARG A 212 72.89 40.12 -39.15
C ARG A 212 73.77 40.48 -37.95
N SER A 213 73.81 41.75 -37.56
CA SER A 213 74.51 42.22 -36.36
C SER A 213 73.69 42.02 -35.08
N ALA A 214 72.40 41.70 -35.19
CA ALA A 214 71.59 41.28 -34.05
C ALA A 214 72.02 39.87 -33.57
N PRO A 215 72.09 39.65 -32.24
CA PRO A 215 72.44 38.34 -31.66
C PRO A 215 71.54 37.20 -32.15
N VAL A 216 70.27 37.51 -32.44
CA VAL A 216 69.30 36.62 -33.08
C VAL A 216 68.72 37.36 -34.28
N HIS A 217 68.83 36.77 -35.47
CA HIS A 217 68.35 37.37 -36.71
C HIS A 217 67.83 36.33 -37.70
N TRP A 218 66.99 36.77 -38.62
CA TRP A 218 66.58 35.97 -39.77
C TRP A 218 67.72 35.80 -40.78
N GLY A 219 68.15 34.56 -40.98
CA GLY A 219 69.14 34.22 -42.02
C GLY A 219 68.53 34.14 -43.42
N GLU A 220 69.36 34.30 -44.45
CA GLU A 220 68.95 34.07 -45.85
C GLU A 220 68.65 32.58 -46.09
N GLY A 221 67.37 32.24 -46.19
CA GLY A 221 66.91 30.90 -46.55
C GLY A 221 66.14 30.92 -47.86
N ALA A 222 66.81 30.66 -48.99
CA ALA A 222 66.11 30.43 -50.26
C ALA A 222 65.36 29.09 -50.22
N ILE A 223 64.17 29.04 -50.83
CA ILE A 223 63.38 27.80 -50.99
C ILE A 223 64.26 26.76 -51.71
N GLN A 224 64.39 25.58 -51.13
CA GLN A 224 65.19 24.49 -51.69
C GLN A 224 64.32 23.40 -52.31
N PRO A 225 64.79 22.69 -53.35
CA PRO A 225 64.03 21.63 -54.01
C PRO A 225 63.63 20.45 -53.11
N GLY A 226 64.27 20.29 -51.95
CA GLY A 226 63.96 19.25 -50.95
C GLY A 226 63.01 19.69 -49.85
N ASP A 227 62.46 20.90 -49.93
CA ASP A 227 61.52 21.41 -48.95
C ASP A 227 60.16 20.69 -49.07
N ALA A 228 59.57 20.33 -47.93
CA ALA A 228 58.31 19.59 -47.93
C ALA A 228 57.18 20.45 -48.52
N ALA A 229 56.47 19.92 -49.52
CA ALA A 229 55.32 20.59 -50.13
C ALA A 229 54.11 20.59 -49.18
N LEU A 230 53.30 21.64 -49.27
CA LEU A 230 52.01 21.75 -48.59
C LEU A 230 51.02 20.69 -49.13
N PRO A 231 50.12 20.14 -48.30
CA PRO A 231 49.07 19.22 -48.76
C PRO A 231 48.15 19.85 -49.81
N GLU A 232 47.57 19.01 -50.68
CA GLU A 232 46.64 19.47 -51.72
C GLU A 232 45.43 20.19 -51.12
N GLY A 233 45.14 21.40 -51.63
CA GLY A 233 43.99 22.21 -51.22
C GLY A 233 44.29 23.35 -50.23
N VAL A 234 45.51 23.45 -49.69
CA VAL A 234 45.90 24.51 -48.76
C VAL A 234 46.58 25.67 -49.50
N LYS A 235 46.06 26.88 -49.30
CA LYS A 235 46.68 28.11 -49.83
C LYS A 235 47.90 28.47 -48.98
N SER A 236 49.07 28.56 -49.59
CA SER A 236 50.32 28.94 -48.91
C SER A 236 50.26 30.35 -48.32
N LEU A 237 50.78 30.54 -47.10
CA LEU A 237 50.93 31.87 -46.49
C LEU A 237 51.84 32.79 -47.32
N ALA A 238 52.81 32.24 -48.05
CA ALA A 238 53.65 32.99 -48.99
C ALA A 238 52.85 33.68 -50.12
N SER A 239 51.60 33.28 -50.36
CA SER A 239 50.73 33.88 -51.39
C SER A 239 49.83 35.01 -50.87
N VAL A 240 49.81 35.26 -49.56
CA VAL A 240 48.94 36.26 -48.89
C VAL A 240 49.70 37.17 -47.92
N VAL A 241 51.01 36.95 -47.75
CA VAL A 241 51.89 37.72 -46.88
C VAL A 241 53.00 38.35 -47.73
N HIS A 242 53.09 39.67 -47.72
CA HIS A 242 54.23 40.42 -48.26
C HIS A 242 55.30 40.53 -47.18
N ALA A 243 56.33 39.71 -47.29
CA ALA A 243 57.45 39.66 -46.35
C ALA A 243 58.80 39.70 -47.07
N PRO A 244 59.87 40.10 -46.36
CA PRO A 244 61.25 40.01 -46.83
C PRO A 244 61.62 38.58 -47.28
N ALA A 245 62.52 38.48 -48.28
CA ALA A 245 62.90 37.20 -48.89
C ALA A 245 63.45 36.16 -47.90
N GLN A 246 64.00 36.63 -46.77
CA GLN A 246 64.48 35.81 -45.67
C GLN A 246 63.38 34.94 -45.03
N LEU A 247 62.11 35.39 -45.07
CA LEU A 247 60.96 34.65 -44.52
C LEU A 247 60.26 33.75 -45.55
N ALA A 248 60.58 33.91 -46.84
CA ALA A 248 59.87 33.25 -47.94
C ALA A 248 59.85 31.72 -47.81
N ARG A 249 60.96 31.12 -47.36
CA ARG A 249 61.05 29.66 -47.16
C ARG A 249 60.19 29.16 -46.02
N ARG A 250 60.03 29.92 -44.93
CA ARG A 250 59.17 29.54 -43.79
C ARG A 250 57.69 29.68 -44.13
N LEU A 251 57.31 30.82 -44.72
CA LEU A 251 55.95 31.06 -45.19
C LEU A 251 55.47 30.05 -46.25
N ALA A 252 56.41 29.41 -46.97
CA ALA A 252 56.13 28.35 -47.93
C ALA A 252 55.95 26.95 -47.30
N GLN A 253 56.43 26.72 -46.07
CA GLN A 253 56.54 25.39 -45.44
C GLN A 253 55.60 25.15 -44.24
N ASP A 254 54.96 26.19 -43.71
CA ASP A 254 54.34 26.10 -42.38
C ASP A 254 52.95 25.44 -42.38
N GLU A 255 52.94 24.12 -42.20
CA GLU A 255 51.89 23.40 -41.47
C GLU A 255 52.47 22.51 -40.33
N ARG A 256 53.79 22.27 -40.31
CA ARG A 256 54.41 21.21 -39.48
C ARG A 256 55.01 21.66 -38.14
N ARG A 257 55.03 22.95 -37.80
CA ARG A 257 55.64 23.41 -36.54
C ARG A 257 54.74 23.28 -35.31
N LEU A 258 53.42 23.19 -35.52
CA LEU A 258 52.45 22.92 -34.45
C LEU A 258 52.64 21.55 -33.78
N TYR A 259 53.35 20.60 -34.43
CA TYR A 259 53.55 19.24 -33.91
C TYR A 259 54.91 18.99 -33.25
N ARG A 260 55.89 19.91 -33.31
CA ARG A 260 57.29 19.63 -32.91
C ARG A 260 57.71 20.19 -31.54
N LEU A 261 56.85 20.91 -30.83
CA LEU A 261 57.02 21.27 -29.40
C LEU A 261 56.62 20.10 -28.47
N GLY A 262 57.02 18.88 -28.82
CA GLY A 262 56.69 17.64 -28.12
C GLY A 262 57.38 17.46 -26.75
N ILE A 263 58.00 18.50 -26.19
CA ILE A 263 58.57 18.51 -24.83
C ILE A 263 57.68 19.28 -23.84
N GLU A 264 56.67 20.02 -24.32
CA GLU A 264 55.69 20.73 -23.46
C GLU A 264 54.37 19.95 -23.25
N LEU A 265 54.20 18.80 -23.90
CA LEU A 265 52.91 18.08 -23.92
C LEU A 265 52.60 17.20 -22.69
N SER A 266 53.54 16.97 -21.77
CA SER A 266 53.24 16.13 -20.59
C SER A 266 52.27 16.79 -19.61
N GLN A 267 52.34 18.11 -19.45
CA GLN A 267 51.47 18.83 -18.52
C GLN A 267 50.03 19.06 -19.01
N PRO A 268 49.78 19.44 -20.29
CA PRO A 268 48.40 19.52 -20.79
C PRO A 268 47.72 18.16 -20.85
N VAL A 269 48.47 17.06 -20.96
CA VAL A 269 47.91 15.70 -20.88
C VAL A 269 47.50 15.35 -19.45
N LEU A 270 48.33 15.63 -18.44
CA LEU A 270 48.00 15.39 -17.04
C LEU A 270 46.82 16.24 -16.55
N LEU A 271 46.76 17.52 -16.98
CA LEU A 271 45.60 18.38 -16.68
C LEU A 271 44.32 17.83 -17.31
N ARG A 272 44.34 17.45 -18.59
CA ARG A 272 43.17 16.86 -19.25
C ARG A 272 42.73 15.56 -18.59
N GLN A 273 43.67 14.69 -18.23
CA GLN A 273 43.37 13.45 -17.51
C GLN A 273 42.72 13.71 -16.14
N ALA A 274 43.19 14.72 -15.41
CA ALA A 274 42.61 15.09 -14.12
C ALA A 274 41.21 15.75 -14.29
N GLU A 275 41.00 16.53 -15.35
CA GLU A 275 39.69 17.11 -15.68
C GLU A 275 38.69 16.04 -16.13
N GLU A 276 39.11 15.09 -16.96
CA GLU A 276 38.32 13.93 -17.37
C GLU A 276 37.94 13.09 -16.15
N ALA A 277 38.90 12.77 -15.27
CA ALA A 277 38.65 11.98 -14.05
C ALA A 277 37.68 12.68 -13.09
N LEU A 278 37.80 14.00 -12.89
CA LEU A 278 36.82 14.75 -12.09
C LEU A 278 35.45 14.78 -12.77
N GLY A 279 35.39 14.98 -14.08
CA GLY A 279 34.14 14.99 -14.84
C GLY A 279 33.41 13.65 -14.79
N GLU A 280 34.13 12.53 -14.92
CA GLU A 280 33.58 11.18 -14.74
C GLU A 280 33.04 10.96 -13.33
N ALA A 281 33.78 11.40 -12.30
CA ALA A 281 33.37 11.27 -10.91
C ALA A 281 32.14 12.13 -10.56
N GLU A 282 32.08 13.37 -11.06
CA GLU A 282 30.91 14.25 -10.92
C GLU A 282 29.67 13.68 -11.62
N GLN A 283 29.85 13.12 -12.83
CA GLN A 283 28.79 12.46 -13.57
C GLN A 283 28.29 11.22 -12.82
N ALA A 284 29.19 10.38 -12.30
CA ALA A 284 28.85 9.22 -11.49
C ALA A 284 28.08 9.61 -10.23
N LEU A 285 28.51 10.67 -9.53
CA LEU A 285 27.82 11.19 -8.35
C LEU A 285 26.40 11.68 -8.69
N ARG A 286 26.23 12.36 -9.82
CA ARG A 286 24.92 12.82 -10.28
C ARG A 286 23.98 11.64 -10.55
N LEU A 287 24.45 10.64 -11.29
CA LEU A 287 23.67 9.44 -11.60
C LEU A 287 23.30 8.64 -10.35
N ALA A 288 24.26 8.45 -9.43
CA ALA A 288 24.01 7.79 -8.15
C ALA A 288 22.98 8.55 -7.30
N SER A 289 23.07 9.88 -7.25
CA SER A 289 22.12 10.73 -6.51
C SER A 289 20.71 10.71 -7.13
N GLU A 290 20.60 10.64 -8.46
CA GLU A 290 19.31 10.48 -9.15
C GLU A 290 18.72 9.09 -8.90
N ALA A 291 19.55 8.03 -8.92
CA ALA A 291 19.15 6.67 -8.60
C ALA A 291 18.63 6.55 -7.14
N GLU A 292 19.35 7.10 -6.16
CA GLU A 292 18.94 7.15 -4.75
C GLU A 292 17.57 7.81 -4.55
N ARG A 293 17.30 8.92 -5.25
CA ARG A 293 15.99 9.58 -5.19
C ARG A 293 14.88 8.70 -5.74
N ASN A 294 15.14 8.02 -6.85
CA ASN A 294 14.17 7.13 -7.49
C ASN A 294 13.89 5.90 -6.62
N THR A 295 14.93 5.26 -6.06
CA THR A 295 14.77 4.10 -5.16
C THR A 295 14.05 4.50 -3.86
N ARG A 296 14.33 5.66 -3.28
CA ARG A 296 13.56 6.16 -2.12
C ARG A 296 12.10 6.45 -2.45
N GLN A 297 11.80 6.94 -3.65
CA GLN A 297 10.41 7.10 -4.07
C GLN A 297 9.73 5.73 -4.22
N ALA A 298 10.41 4.76 -4.84
CA ALA A 298 9.90 3.39 -4.95
C ALA A 298 9.67 2.74 -3.58
N GLY A 299 10.54 2.98 -2.59
CA GLY A 299 10.36 2.54 -1.21
C GLY A 299 9.12 3.15 -0.55
N ARG A 300 8.87 4.45 -0.74
CA ARG A 300 7.62 5.09 -0.27
C ARG A 300 6.39 4.48 -0.92
N ASP A 301 6.45 4.22 -2.23
CA ASP A 301 5.34 3.62 -2.96
C ASP A 301 5.08 2.17 -2.50
N ALA A 302 6.13 1.40 -2.21
CA ALA A 302 6.03 0.05 -1.65
C ALA A 302 5.41 0.07 -0.24
N GLN A 303 5.83 0.99 0.62
CA GLN A 303 5.24 1.19 1.94
C GLN A 303 3.74 1.55 1.85
N HIS A 304 3.38 2.47 0.95
CA HIS A 304 1.98 2.82 0.71
C HIS A 304 1.16 1.62 0.22
N ARG A 305 1.72 0.76 -0.63
CA ARG A 305 1.05 -0.47 -1.09
C ARG A 305 0.85 -1.46 0.05
N LEU A 306 1.82 -1.62 0.94
CA LEU A 306 1.68 -2.47 2.14
C LEU A 306 0.58 -1.96 3.07
N ASP A 307 0.54 -0.65 3.30
CA ASP A 307 -0.50 -0.04 4.13
C ASP A 307 -1.88 -0.17 3.48
N ALA A 308 -1.97 -0.03 2.16
CA ALA A 308 -3.21 -0.29 1.43
C ALA A 308 -3.64 -1.76 1.52
N ALA A 309 -2.71 -2.71 1.39
CA ALA A 309 -3.00 -4.14 1.47
C ALA A 309 -3.46 -4.58 2.89
N ARG A 310 -2.91 -3.96 3.94
CA ARG A 310 -3.32 -4.22 5.34
C ARG A 310 -4.70 -3.67 5.69
N ASN A 311 -5.09 -2.57 5.07
CA ASN A 311 -6.33 -1.86 5.36
C ASN A 311 -7.51 -2.30 4.49
N ALA A 312 -7.27 -3.07 3.43
CA ALA A 312 -8.27 -3.49 2.45
C ALA A 312 -8.83 -4.86 2.76
#